data_AF-A0A0C9W792-F1
#
_entry.id   AF-A0A0C9W792-F1
#
_cell.length_a   1.000
_cell.length_b   1.000
_cell.length_c   1.000
_cell.angle_alpha   90.00
_cell.angle_beta   90.00
_cell.angle_gamma   90.00
#
_symmetry.space_group_name_H-M   'P 1'
#
loop_
_entity.id
_entity.type
_entity.pdbx_description
1 polymer ?
#
loop_
_entity_poly.entity_id
_entity_poly.type
_entity_poly.pdbx_seq_one_letter_code
_entity_poly.pdbx_strand_id
1 'polypeptide(L)' 'YLEDTNGGPLDVLKVKALRKTVRGALSNLVNAKLAPQTWGKLSSSGRDMFRNIVERAHPICRLDTDGWKLEHL' A
#
# COMPACT_ATOMS: atom_id res chain seq x y z
N TYR A 1 13.46 -0.08 3.24
CA TYR A 1 13.42 0.21 4.68
C TYR A 1 12.20 1.10 4.90
N LEU A 2 11.31 0.80 5.86
CA LEU A 2 10.09 1.57 6.10
C LEU A 2 10.30 2.42 7.35
N GLU A 3 10.31 3.73 7.14
CA GLU A 3 10.58 4.72 8.18
C GLU A 3 9.30 5.44 8.62
N ASP A 4 9.27 5.78 9.90
CA ASP A 4 8.25 6.61 10.52
C ASP A 4 8.42 8.10 10.24
N THR A 5 7.49 8.89 10.76
CA THR A 5 7.44 10.34 10.58
C THR A 5 8.69 11.05 11.10
N ASN A 6 9.46 10.40 11.97
CA ASN A 6 10.68 10.91 12.59
C ASN A 6 11.95 10.28 11.98
N GLY A 7 11.83 9.53 10.88
CA GLY A 7 12.96 8.83 10.24
C GLY A 7 13.42 7.57 10.98
N GLY A 8 12.67 7.12 11.99
CA GLY A 8 12.97 5.90 12.74
C GLY A 8 12.41 4.65 12.06
N PRO A 9 12.95 3.45 12.33
CA PRO A 9 12.37 2.21 11.80
C PRO A 9 10.92 2.02 12.28
N LEU A 10 10.04 1.59 11.38
CA LEU A 10 8.72 1.12 11.80
C LEU A 10 8.85 -0.09 12.73
N ASP A 11 8.04 -0.08 13.79
CA ASP A 11 7.76 -1.28 14.59
C ASP A 11 7.35 -2.45 13.68
N VAL A 12 7.97 -3.61 13.90
CA VAL A 12 7.72 -4.88 13.20
C VAL A 12 6.23 -5.22 13.17
N LEU A 13 5.48 -4.94 14.24
CA LEU A 13 4.04 -5.16 14.28
C LEU A 13 3.29 -4.27 13.30
N LYS A 14 3.69 -3.00 13.18
CA LYS A 14 3.12 -2.06 12.20
C LYS A 14 3.46 -2.47 10.78
N VAL A 15 4.70 -2.92 10.52
CA VAL A 15 5.09 -3.47 9.19
C VAL A 15 4.26 -4.69 8.83
N LYS A 16 4.04 -5.60 9.78
CA LYS A 16 3.23 -6.81 9.56
C LYS A 16 1.77 -6.46 9.27
N ALA A 17 1.20 -5.50 9.99
CA ALA A 17 -0.14 -5.00 9.75
C ALA A 17 -0.26 -4.35 8.36
N LEU A 18 0.72 -3.52 7.99
CA LEU A 18 0.79 -2.87 6.68
C LEU A 18 0.81 -3.90 5.55
N ARG A 19 1.71 -4.88 5.61
CA ARG A 19 1.78 -5.97 4.62
C ARG A 19 0.47 -6.76 4.52
N LYS A 20 -0.21 -7.00 5.64
CA LYS A 20 -1.52 -7.67 5.64
C LYS A 20 -2.57 -6.83 4.92
N THR A 21 -2.62 -5.52 5.18
CA THR A 21 -3.53 -4.60 4.51
C THR A 21 -3.25 -4.52 3.01
N VAL A 22 -1.98 -4.40 2.61
CA VAL A 22 -1.56 -4.38 1.19
C VAL A 22 -2.05 -5.63 0.45
N ARG A 23 -1.78 -6.82 1.01
CA ARG A 23 -2.24 -8.08 0.41
C ARG A 23 -3.76 -8.17 0.34
N GLY A 24 -4.47 -7.74 1.38
CA GLY A 24 -5.93 -7.70 1.39
C GLY A 24 -6.51 -6.75 0.34
N ALA A 25 -5.95 -5.55 0.22
CA ALA A 25 -6.36 -4.57 -0.77
C ALA A 25 -6.13 -5.08 -2.21
N LEU A 26 -4.98 -5.70 -2.47
CA LEU A 26 -4.69 -6.31 -3.77
C LEU A 26 -5.67 -7.45 -4.10
N SER A 27 -5.92 -8.36 -3.15
CA SER A 27 -6.91 -9.43 -3.35
C SER A 27 -8.31 -8.88 -3.65
N ASN A 28 -8.74 -7.82 -2.95
CA ASN A 28 -10.03 -7.19 -3.21
C ASN A 28 -10.11 -6.61 -4.62
N LEU A 29 -9.05 -5.97 -5.10
CA LEU A 29 -9.02 -5.40 -6.45
C LEU A 29 -8.98 -6.48 -7.54
N VAL A 30 -8.26 -7.59 -7.30
CA VAL A 30 -8.24 -8.75 -8.22
C VAL A 30 -9.64 -9.35 -8.29
N ASN A 31 -10.31 -9.56 -7.17
CA ASN A 31 -11.68 -10.08 -7.12
C ASN A 31 -12.69 -9.14 -7.81
N ALA A 32 -12.48 -7.83 -7.71
CA ALA A 32 -13.30 -6.83 -8.39
C ALA A 32 -12.98 -6.68 -9.89
N LYS A 33 -12.02 -7.44 -10.43
CA LYS A 33 -11.49 -7.30 -11.81
C LYS A 33 -10.92 -5.91 -12.13
N LEU A 34 -10.55 -5.17 -11.09
CA LEU A 34 -9.95 -3.83 -11.19
C LEU A 34 -8.42 -3.87 -11.17
N ALA A 35 -7.84 -5.02 -10.82
CA ALA A 35 -6.41 -5.26 -10.83
C ALA A 35 -6.08 -6.52 -11.62
N PRO A 36 -5.13 -6.47 -12.56
CA PRO A 36 -4.46 -7.67 -13.02
C PRO A 36 -3.66 -8.30 -11.89
N GLN A 37 -3.36 -9.58 -12.06
CA GLN A 37 -2.66 -10.42 -11.09
C GLN A 37 -1.24 -9.93 -10.74
N THR A 38 -0.73 -8.92 -11.46
CA THR A 38 0.60 -8.33 -11.28
C THR A 38 0.49 -6.82 -11.08
N TRP A 39 1.26 -6.30 -10.13
CA TRP A 39 1.30 -4.88 -9.76
C TRP A 39 1.57 -3.95 -10.95
N GLY A 40 2.50 -4.34 -11.82
CA GLY A 40 2.94 -3.52 -12.96
C GLY A 40 1.88 -3.31 -14.04
N LYS A 41 0.75 -4.01 -13.98
CA LYS A 41 -0.36 -3.86 -14.94
C LYS A 41 -1.57 -3.13 -14.36
N LEU A 42 -1.51 -2.65 -13.11
CA LEU A 42 -2.62 -1.95 -12.46
C LEU A 42 -3.00 -0.68 -13.24
N SER A 43 -4.29 -0.52 -13.55
CA SER A 43 -4.82 0.73 -14.11
C SER A 43 -4.63 1.88 -13.12
N SER A 44 -4.62 3.12 -13.60
CA SER A 44 -4.53 4.30 -12.73
C SER A 44 -5.64 4.32 -11.68
N SER A 45 -6.88 3.98 -12.07
CA SER A 45 -8.00 3.89 -11.13
C SER A 45 -7.82 2.79 -10.07
N GLY A 46 -7.24 1.65 -10.43
CA GLY A 46 -6.88 0.59 -9.49
C GLY A 46 -5.79 1.04 -8.50
N ARG A 47 -4.83 1.85 -8.97
CA ARG A 47 -3.77 2.42 -8.11
C ARG A 47 -4.35 3.42 -7.12
N ASP A 48 -5.25 4.31 -7.57
CA ASP A 48 -5.91 5.28 -6.71
C ASP A 48 -6.77 4.59 -5.64
N MET A 49 -7.48 3.54 -6.02
CA MET A 49 -8.30 2.78 -5.09
C MET A 49 -7.44 2.03 -4.07
N PHE A 50 -6.35 1.40 -4.52
CA PHE A 50 -5.38 0.77 -3.64
C PHE A 50 -4.76 1.78 -2.65
N ARG A 51 -4.28 2.91 -3.17
CA ARG A 51 -3.66 3.98 -2.39
C ARG A 51 -4.63 4.47 -1.30
N ASN A 52 -5.88 4.74 -1.66
CA ASN A 52 -6.91 5.12 -0.71
C ASN A 52 -7.16 4.09 0.40
N ILE A 53 -7.18 2.78 0.07
CA ILE A 53 -7.37 1.72 1.07
C ILE A 53 -6.20 1.68 2.05
N VAL A 54 -4.97 1.69 1.53
CA VAL A 54 -3.77 1.55 2.37
C VAL A 54 -3.52 2.81 3.18
N GLU A 55 -3.66 4.00 2.61
CA GLU A 55 -3.45 5.26 3.30
C GLU A 55 -4.50 5.56 4.38
N ARG A 56 -5.75 5.10 4.20
CA ARG A 56 -6.77 5.18 5.25
C ARG A 56 -6.43 4.30 6.45
N ALA A 57 -5.88 3.11 6.20
CA ALA A 57 -5.51 2.16 7.26
C ALA A 57 -4.15 2.48 7.90
N HIS A 58 -3.23 3.05 7.12
CA HIS A 58 -1.84 3.33 7.51
C HIS A 58 -1.46 4.74 7.06
N PRO A 59 -1.74 5.77 7.89
CA PRO A 59 -1.47 7.18 7.53
C PRO A 59 -0.01 7.48 7.17
N ILE A 60 0.91 6.64 7.62
CA ILE A 60 2.34 6.70 7.29
C ILE A 60 2.62 6.57 5.78
N CYS A 61 1.72 5.93 5.04
CA CYS A 61 1.82 5.83 3.58
C CYS A 61 1.43 7.13 2.88
N ARG A 62 0.74 8.08 3.54
CA ARG A 62 0.46 9.42 3.00
C ARG A 62 1.67 10.35 3.07
N LEU A 63 2.66 10.02 3.89
CA LEU A 63 3.87 10.84 4.06
C LEU A 63 4.81 10.74 2.85
N ASP A 64 4.42 9.96 1.86
CA ASP A 64 5.11 9.80 0.61
C ASP A 64 4.33 10.50 -0.50
N THR A 65 4.96 11.53 -1.06
CA THR A 65 4.39 12.39 -2.10
C THR A 65 4.15 11.61 -3.40
N ASP A 66 5.02 10.64 -3.70
CA ASP A 66 5.05 9.92 -4.97
C ASP A 66 4.54 8.48 -4.88
N GLY A 67 4.30 7.97 -3.67
CA GLY A 67 3.82 6.60 -3.44
C GLY A 67 4.90 5.52 -3.62
N TRP A 68 6.18 5.90 -3.72
CA TRP A 68 7.33 5.00 -3.82
C TRP A 68 7.37 3.91 -2.74
N LYS A 69 6.92 4.22 -1.51
CA LYS A 69 6.83 3.31 -0.36
C LYS A 69 5.87 2.15 -0.63
N LEU A 70 4.85 2.36 -1.45
CA LEU A 70 3.88 1.33 -1.83
C LEU A 70 4.34 0.50 -3.03
N GLU A 71 5.23 1.03 -3.88
CA GLU A 71 5.82 0.27 -4.98
C GLU A 71 6.86 -0.76 -4.52
N HIS A 72 7.47 -0.56 -3.35
CA HIS A 72 8.57 -1.38 -2.83
C HIS A 72 8.18 -2.29 -1.63
N LEU A 73 6.89 -2.54 -1.42
CA LEU A 73 6.33 -3.19 -0.21
C LEU A 73 6.18 -4.72 -0.29
#